data_AF-A0A7W0KGT1-F1
#
_entry.id   AF-A0A7W0KGT1-F1
#
_cell.length_a   1.000
_cell.length_b   1.000
_cell.length_c   1.000
_cell.angle_alpha   90.00
_cell.angle_beta   90.00
_cell.angle_gamma   90.00
#
_symmetry.space_group_name_H-M   'P 1'
#
loop_
_entity.id
_entity.type
_entity.pdbx_description
1 polymer ?
#
loop_
_entity_poly.entity_id
_entity_poly.type
_entity_poly.pdbx_seq_one_letter_code
_entity_poly.pdbx_strand_id
1 'polypeptide(L)'
;MRECEIKIPLASTAFSLEMLYSLARLGAYLHDAREEIDLVLDTGDFAMRNAGLLLRYRRVKFNTDSRILVTLKVSPDATSQDRWFQEHAEIEFIGGDTEHARQTSEIIRREVSSRTGLTLPVLNPPGTLAEWWGRLAKSCGDLAVRSLVEKRRVILKGELSGSSWEACLDLFPPPVGPYLEFETTSPHSLELLLERIGVPENVLDARTYGQIVGERTEAATGKSSRVLVFETTADEIGWLTSQYGASTTPNVDV
;
A
#
# COMPACT_ATOMS: atom_id res chain seq x y z
N MET A 1 2.54 -14.83 2.75
CA MET A 1 3.88 -14.50 2.21
C MET A 1 4.59 -13.59 3.20
N ARG A 2 5.93 -13.64 3.35
CA ARG A 2 6.68 -12.69 4.19
C ARG A 2 7.36 -11.68 3.27
N GLU A 3 7.29 -10.41 3.64
CA GLU A 3 7.77 -9.28 2.85
C GLU A 3 8.58 -8.33 3.75
N CYS A 4 9.75 -7.93 3.27
CA CYS A 4 10.61 -6.92 3.85
C CYS A 4 10.74 -5.80 2.82
N GLU A 5 10.24 -4.60 3.16
CA GLU A 5 10.15 -3.48 2.22
C GLU A 5 10.80 -2.20 2.77
N ILE A 6 11.40 -1.40 1.88
CA ILE A 6 11.88 -0.05 2.19
C ILE A 6 11.56 0.89 1.03
N LYS A 7 11.28 2.16 1.35
CA LYS A 7 10.95 3.19 0.36
C LYS A 7 12.06 4.24 0.31
N ILE A 8 12.24 4.82 -0.87
CA ILE A 8 13.25 5.84 -1.15
C ILE A 8 12.57 6.95 -1.95
N PRO A 9 12.53 8.21 -1.46
CA PRO A 9 12.03 9.33 -2.25
C PRO A 9 12.98 9.61 -3.41
N LEU A 10 12.44 9.68 -4.62
CA LEU A 10 13.22 10.00 -5.82
C LEU A 10 13.30 11.53 -5.98
N ALA A 11 14.08 12.15 -5.10
CA ALA A 11 14.09 13.60 -4.85
C ALA A 11 14.57 14.48 -6.02
N SER A 12 15.26 13.90 -7.01
CA SER A 12 15.72 14.62 -8.20
C SER A 12 15.84 13.68 -9.39
N THR A 13 15.75 14.23 -10.61
CA THR A 13 15.96 13.47 -11.84
C THR A 13 17.32 12.77 -11.89
N ALA A 14 18.39 13.43 -11.40
CA ALA A 14 19.73 12.84 -11.38
C ALA A 14 19.77 11.59 -10.49
N PHE A 15 19.21 11.69 -9.29
CA PHE A 15 19.13 10.56 -8.36
C PHE A 15 18.26 9.42 -8.90
N SER A 16 17.12 9.74 -9.53
CA SER A 16 16.28 8.73 -10.20
C SER A 16 17.04 7.97 -11.28
N LEU A 17 17.80 8.67 -12.13
CA LEU A 17 18.59 8.05 -13.19
C LEU A 17 19.71 7.17 -12.63
N GLU A 18 20.36 7.58 -11.54
CA GLU A 18 21.37 6.79 -10.86
C GLU A 18 20.80 5.48 -10.31
N MET A 19 19.62 5.53 -9.66
CA MET A 19 18.93 4.34 -9.18
C MET A 19 18.55 3.40 -10.33
N LEU A 20 17.96 3.93 -11.40
CA LEU A 20 17.60 3.13 -12.58
C LEU A 20 18.82 2.48 -13.24
N TYR A 21 19.94 3.21 -13.34
CA TYR A 21 21.19 2.67 -13.87
C TYR A 21 21.74 1.54 -12.99
N SER A 22 21.67 1.69 -11.68
CA SER A 22 22.10 0.67 -10.71
C SER A 22 21.24 -0.60 -10.82
N LEU A 23 19.92 -0.45 -10.95
CA LEU A 23 19.01 -1.57 -11.20
C LEU A 23 19.34 -2.28 -12.52
N ALA A 24 19.53 -1.53 -13.60
CA ALA A 24 19.91 -2.11 -14.89
C ALA A 24 21.23 -2.89 -14.81
N ARG A 25 22.22 -2.40 -14.06
CA ARG A 25 23.50 -3.11 -13.83
C ARG A 25 23.34 -4.40 -13.05
N LEU A 26 22.32 -4.51 -12.19
CA LEU A 26 21.97 -5.75 -11.50
C LEU A 26 21.12 -6.70 -12.34
N GLY A 27 20.88 -6.38 -13.62
CA GLY A 27 20.09 -7.22 -14.52
C GLY A 27 18.59 -7.12 -14.27
N ALA A 28 18.11 -5.99 -13.74
CA ALA A 28 16.68 -5.72 -13.60
C ALA A 28 15.96 -5.88 -14.95
N TYR A 29 14.80 -6.53 -14.95
CA TYR A 29 13.92 -6.58 -16.10
C TYR A 29 12.54 -6.03 -15.75
N LEU A 30 11.88 -5.44 -16.74
CA LEU A 30 10.50 -4.96 -16.61
C LEU A 30 9.57 -6.15 -16.45
N HIS A 31 8.88 -6.21 -15.31
CA HIS A 31 7.89 -7.23 -15.03
C HIS A 31 6.46 -6.75 -15.33
N ASP A 32 6.12 -5.55 -14.88
CA ASP A 32 4.74 -5.04 -14.93
C ASP A 32 4.70 -3.51 -14.91
N ALA A 33 3.60 -2.93 -15.40
CA ALA A 33 3.29 -1.51 -15.29
C ALA A 33 1.76 -1.33 -15.17
N ARG A 34 1.32 -0.63 -14.12
CA ARG A 34 -0.10 -0.54 -13.75
C ARG A 34 -0.44 0.70 -12.94
N GLU A 35 -1.72 1.03 -12.88
CA GLU A 35 -2.27 2.02 -11.95
C GLU A 35 -2.88 1.28 -10.76
N GLU A 36 -2.65 1.77 -9.54
CA GLU A 36 -3.17 1.18 -8.31
C GLU A 36 -3.91 2.23 -7.49
N ILE A 37 -5.12 1.91 -7.03
CA ILE A 37 -5.85 2.69 -6.04
C ILE A 37 -6.01 1.85 -4.78
N ASP A 38 -5.37 2.28 -3.70
CA ASP A 38 -5.37 1.63 -2.40
C ASP A 38 -6.40 2.29 -1.48
N LEU A 39 -7.29 1.47 -0.92
CA LEU A 39 -8.23 1.83 0.13
C LEU A 39 -7.86 1.05 1.39
N VAL A 40 -7.46 1.76 2.44
CA VAL A 40 -7.20 1.16 3.75
C VAL A 40 -8.43 1.34 4.63
N LEU A 41 -8.90 0.25 5.23
CA LEU A 41 -10.08 0.26 6.10
C LEU A 41 -9.67 0.04 7.55
N ASP A 42 -10.34 0.74 8.46
CA ASP A 42 -10.24 0.51 9.91
C ASP A 42 -11.46 1.06 10.64
N THR A 43 -11.65 0.67 11.90
CA THR A 43 -12.70 1.21 12.78
C THR A 43 -12.45 2.66 13.17
N GLY A 44 -13.45 3.29 13.80
CA GLY A 44 -13.40 4.60 14.48
C GLY A 44 -12.08 4.90 15.19
N ASP A 45 -11.67 3.92 15.98
CA ASP A 45 -10.61 3.91 16.98
C ASP A 45 -9.34 3.16 16.53
N PHE A 46 -9.23 2.82 15.24
CA PHE A 46 -8.07 2.17 14.64
C PHE A 46 -7.73 0.80 15.26
N ALA A 47 -8.74 -0.02 15.55
CA ALA A 47 -8.56 -1.30 16.23
C ALA A 47 -7.65 -2.27 15.45
N MET A 48 -7.72 -2.30 14.11
CA MET A 48 -6.81 -3.13 13.31
C MET A 48 -5.38 -2.62 13.37
N ARG A 49 -5.15 -1.31 13.17
CA ARG A 49 -3.80 -0.73 13.28
C ARG A 49 -3.19 -0.98 14.67
N ASN A 50 -3.96 -0.81 15.73
CA ASN A 50 -3.51 -1.04 17.10
C ASN A 50 -3.13 -2.51 17.36
N ALA A 51 -3.70 -3.44 16.59
CA ALA A 51 -3.36 -4.86 16.60
C ALA A 51 -2.28 -5.23 15.55
N GLY A 52 -1.61 -4.26 14.94
CA GLY A 52 -0.57 -4.50 13.94
C GLY A 52 -1.10 -4.96 12.57
N LEU A 53 -2.39 -4.78 12.31
CA LEU A 53 -3.06 -5.20 11.08
C LEU A 53 -3.33 -4.02 10.14
N LEU A 54 -3.26 -4.28 8.84
CA LEU A 54 -3.69 -3.34 7.80
C LEU A 54 -4.53 -4.10 6.77
N LEU A 55 -5.83 -3.81 6.75
CA LEU A 55 -6.75 -4.31 5.74
C LEU A 55 -6.81 -3.34 4.56
N ARG A 56 -6.41 -3.81 3.38
CA ARG A 56 -6.35 -3.02 2.15
C ARG A 56 -7.18 -3.66 1.06
N TYR A 57 -7.92 -2.81 0.38
CA TYR A 57 -8.47 -3.10 -0.94
C TYR A 57 -7.71 -2.32 -1.98
N ARG A 58 -7.29 -3.00 -3.05
CA ARG A 58 -6.52 -2.39 -4.13
C ARG A 58 -7.23 -2.64 -5.45
N ARG A 59 -7.62 -1.58 -6.14
CA ARG A 59 -7.90 -1.66 -7.58
C ARG A 59 -6.58 -1.64 -8.32
N VAL A 60 -6.30 -2.68 -9.08
CA VAL A 60 -5.16 -2.71 -10.02
C VAL A 60 -5.72 -2.58 -11.42
N LYS A 61 -5.29 -1.56 -12.15
CA LYS A 61 -5.71 -1.27 -13.52
C LYS A 61 -4.52 -1.45 -14.46
N PHE A 62 -4.72 -2.35 -15.41
CA PHE A 62 -3.87 -2.54 -16.57
C PHE A 62 -4.50 -1.83 -17.76
N ASN A 63 -3.78 -1.74 -18.89
CA ASN A 63 -4.26 -1.05 -20.10
C ASN A 63 -5.68 -1.46 -20.54
N THR A 64 -6.05 -2.75 -20.36
CA THR A 64 -7.33 -3.28 -20.86
C THR A 64 -8.15 -4.03 -19.79
N ASP A 65 -7.65 -4.16 -18.56
CA ASP A 65 -8.28 -4.96 -17.51
C ASP A 65 -8.17 -4.26 -16.16
N SER A 66 -9.09 -4.54 -15.24
CA SER A 66 -9.01 -4.06 -13.87
C SER A 66 -9.43 -5.16 -12.91
N ARG A 67 -8.67 -5.32 -11.83
CA ARG A 67 -8.90 -6.36 -10.81
C ARG A 67 -8.87 -5.76 -9.43
N ILE A 68 -9.49 -6.47 -8.49
CA ILE A 68 -9.46 -6.14 -7.07
C ILE A 68 -8.57 -7.12 -6.35
N LEU A 69 -7.62 -6.60 -5.58
CA LEU A 69 -6.87 -7.35 -4.61
C LEU A 69 -7.37 -6.95 -3.22
N VAL A 70 -7.53 -7.96 -2.37
CA VAL A 70 -7.84 -7.77 -0.95
C VAL A 70 -6.68 -8.35 -0.16
N THR A 71 -6.01 -7.50 0.60
CA THR A 71 -4.77 -7.83 1.31
C THR A 71 -4.96 -7.53 2.80
N LEU A 72 -4.64 -8.48 3.65
CA LEU A 72 -4.34 -8.22 5.06
C LEU A 72 -2.82 -8.26 5.24
N LYS A 73 -2.21 -7.11 5.54
CA LYS A 73 -0.83 -7.08 6.04
C LYS A 73 -0.86 -7.27 7.55
N VAL A 74 -0.03 -8.18 8.05
CA VAL A 74 0.13 -8.54 9.46
C VAL A 74 1.55 -8.17 9.88
N SER A 75 1.69 -7.17 10.73
CA SER A 75 2.97 -6.80 11.31
C SER A 75 3.33 -7.79 12.42
N PRO A 76 4.60 -8.14 12.61
CA PRO A 76 5.01 -8.98 13.73
C PRO A 76 4.73 -8.29 15.07
N ASP A 77 4.34 -9.06 16.10
CA ASP A 77 3.81 -8.60 17.40
C ASP A 77 4.80 -7.77 18.26
N ALA A 78 5.99 -7.48 17.74
CA ALA A 78 6.95 -6.55 18.31
C ALA A 78 7.89 -6.04 17.20
N THR A 79 7.61 -4.88 16.62
CA THR A 79 8.63 -4.14 15.89
C THR A 79 9.39 -3.27 16.88
N SER A 80 10.69 -3.48 16.99
CA SER A 80 11.57 -2.47 17.58
C SER A 80 11.34 -1.17 16.81
N GLN A 81 11.17 -0.05 17.51
CA GLN A 81 11.04 1.28 16.91
C GLN A 81 12.28 1.65 16.06
N ASP A 82 13.38 0.90 16.20
CA ASP A 82 14.66 1.13 15.51
C ASP A 82 14.79 0.39 14.16
N ARG A 83 13.73 -0.24 13.64
CA ARG A 83 13.82 -0.90 12.33
C ARG A 83 13.83 0.12 11.20
N TRP A 84 14.88 0.09 10.39
CA TRP A 84 15.04 0.92 9.21
C TRP A 84 14.21 0.43 8.00
N PHE A 85 13.40 -0.62 8.14
CA PHE A 85 12.55 -1.21 7.11
C PHE A 85 11.21 -1.72 7.67
N GLN A 86 10.24 -1.94 6.78
CA GLN A 86 8.93 -2.52 7.10
C GLN A 86 8.96 -4.04 6.89
N GLU A 87 8.31 -4.77 7.78
CA GLU A 87 8.19 -6.22 7.67
C GLU A 87 6.75 -6.65 7.92
N HIS A 88 6.19 -7.40 6.98
CA HIS A 88 4.83 -7.89 7.07
C HIS A 88 4.70 -9.33 6.58
N ALA A 89 3.75 -10.05 7.17
CA ALA A 89 3.16 -11.21 6.53
C ALA A 89 1.90 -10.76 5.77
N GLU A 90 1.75 -11.19 4.52
CA GLU A 90 0.59 -10.89 3.69
C GLU A 90 -0.30 -12.11 3.47
N ILE A 91 -1.60 -11.89 3.61
CA ILE A 91 -2.68 -12.79 3.21
C ILE A 91 -3.49 -12.03 2.14
N GLU A 92 -3.47 -12.52 0.89
CA GLU A 92 -4.05 -11.81 -0.25
C GLU A 92 -4.90 -12.73 -1.13
N PHE A 93 -5.98 -12.18 -1.70
CA PHE A 93 -6.70 -12.82 -2.79
C PHE A 93 -7.16 -11.82 -3.86
N ILE A 94 -7.35 -12.33 -5.08
CA ILE A 94 -8.02 -11.61 -6.17
C ILE A 94 -9.53 -11.75 -5.98
N GLY A 95 -10.24 -10.64 -5.92
CA GLY A 95 -11.70 -10.60 -5.84
C GLY A 95 -12.37 -11.24 -7.06
N GLY A 96 -13.51 -11.88 -6.84
CA GLY A 96 -14.24 -12.65 -7.85
C GLY A 96 -14.80 -13.95 -7.29
N ASP A 97 -15.67 -14.62 -8.05
CA ASP A 97 -16.39 -15.78 -7.56
C ASP A 97 -15.58 -17.09 -7.67
N THR A 98 -14.48 -17.17 -6.91
CA THR A 98 -13.64 -18.36 -6.83
C THR A 98 -13.64 -18.94 -5.42
N GLU A 99 -13.52 -20.26 -5.31
CA GLU A 99 -13.42 -20.93 -4.02
C GLU A 99 -12.20 -20.45 -3.22
N HIS A 100 -11.08 -20.22 -3.90
CA HIS A 100 -9.88 -19.67 -3.28
C HIS A 100 -10.11 -18.29 -2.65
N ALA A 101 -10.82 -17.38 -3.35
CA ALA A 101 -11.15 -16.06 -2.81
C ALA A 101 -12.08 -16.14 -1.60
N ARG A 102 -13.05 -17.07 -1.60
CA ARG A 102 -13.93 -17.29 -0.44
C ARG A 102 -13.15 -17.83 0.77
N GLN A 103 -12.31 -18.84 0.56
CA GLN A 103 -11.50 -19.43 1.64
C GLN A 103 -10.52 -18.41 2.23
N THR A 104 -9.82 -17.65 1.38
CA THR A 104 -8.85 -16.64 1.83
C THR A 104 -9.54 -15.46 2.51
N SER A 105 -10.72 -15.03 2.03
CA SER A 105 -11.56 -14.07 2.73
C SER A 105 -11.90 -14.54 4.15
N GLU A 106 -12.30 -15.80 4.33
CA GLU A 106 -12.59 -16.33 5.67
C GLU A 106 -11.36 -16.41 6.57
N ILE A 107 -10.18 -16.70 6.01
CA ILE A 107 -8.91 -16.64 6.77
C ILE A 107 -8.65 -15.22 7.28
N ILE A 108 -8.77 -14.20 6.42
CA ILE A 108 -8.59 -12.80 6.83
C ILE A 108 -9.58 -12.42 7.93
N ARG A 109 -10.86 -12.80 7.79
CA ARG A 109 -11.89 -12.51 8.79
C ARG A 109 -11.57 -13.13 10.14
N ARG A 110 -11.10 -14.39 10.17
CA ARG A 110 -10.70 -15.08 11.40
C ARG A 110 -9.48 -14.45 12.03
N GLU A 111 -8.47 -14.09 11.24
CA GLU A 111 -7.25 -13.44 11.73
C GLU A 111 -7.59 -12.10 12.41
N VAL A 112 -8.36 -11.26 11.73
CA VAL A 112 -8.81 -9.96 12.28
C VAL A 112 -9.61 -10.17 13.56
N SER A 113 -10.58 -11.09 13.54
CA SER A 113 -11.41 -11.38 14.72
C SER A 113 -10.57 -11.86 15.91
N SER A 114 -9.57 -12.72 15.67
CA SER A 114 -8.73 -13.26 16.74
C SER A 114 -7.87 -12.20 17.44
N ARG A 115 -7.43 -11.17 16.71
CA ARG A 115 -6.54 -10.12 17.23
C ARG A 115 -7.27 -8.88 17.74
N THR A 116 -8.44 -8.58 17.20
CA THR A 116 -9.16 -7.34 17.46
C THR A 116 -10.52 -7.54 18.11
N GLY A 117 -11.07 -8.77 18.08
CA GLY A 117 -12.47 -9.04 18.44
C GLY A 117 -13.50 -8.60 17.39
N LEU A 118 -13.08 -7.97 16.29
CA LEU A 118 -13.99 -7.46 15.26
C LEU A 118 -14.58 -8.58 14.41
N THR A 119 -15.86 -8.43 14.08
CA THR A 119 -16.52 -9.28 13.07
C THR A 119 -16.59 -8.52 11.75
N LEU A 120 -15.71 -8.88 10.83
CA LEU A 120 -15.71 -8.28 9.49
C LEU A 120 -16.87 -8.81 8.62
N PRO A 121 -17.39 -8.00 7.68
CA PRO A 121 -18.30 -8.46 6.63
C PRO A 121 -17.60 -9.44 5.67
N VAL A 122 -18.36 -10.01 4.74
CA VAL A 122 -17.78 -10.81 3.63
C VAL A 122 -16.94 -9.89 2.74
N LEU A 123 -15.65 -10.20 2.61
CA LEU A 123 -14.68 -9.31 1.96
C LEU A 123 -14.68 -9.42 0.43
N ASN A 124 -15.30 -10.48 -0.12
CA ASN A 124 -15.35 -10.78 -1.55
C ASN A 124 -16.78 -10.74 -2.13
N PRO A 125 -17.45 -9.57 -2.19
CA PRO A 125 -18.78 -9.48 -2.78
C PRO A 125 -18.70 -9.54 -4.32
N PRO A 126 -19.62 -10.27 -5.00
CA PRO A 126 -19.64 -10.36 -6.46
C PRO A 126 -20.06 -9.02 -7.12
N GLY A 127 -19.47 -8.68 -8.27
CA GLY A 127 -19.94 -7.60 -9.16
C GLY A 127 -18.84 -6.69 -9.72
N THR A 128 -19.25 -5.57 -10.34
CA THR A 128 -18.31 -4.60 -10.95
C THR A 128 -17.62 -3.74 -9.90
N LEU A 129 -16.54 -3.08 -10.29
CA LEU A 129 -15.85 -2.08 -9.49
C LEU A 129 -16.83 -1.02 -8.91
N ALA A 130 -17.59 -0.33 -9.76
CA ALA A 130 -18.49 0.72 -9.30
C ALA A 130 -19.52 0.20 -8.28
N GLU A 131 -20.05 -1.00 -8.49
CA GLU A 131 -20.99 -1.63 -7.58
C GLU A 131 -20.33 -2.12 -6.28
N TRP A 132 -19.08 -2.57 -6.36
CA TRP A 132 -18.31 -2.98 -5.19
C TRP A 132 -18.04 -1.78 -4.28
N TRP A 133 -17.71 -0.61 -4.86
CA TRP A 133 -17.44 0.62 -4.13
C TRP A 133 -18.67 1.14 -3.37
N GLY A 134 -19.83 1.16 -4.02
CA GLY A 134 -21.10 1.53 -3.39
C GLY A 134 -21.58 0.50 -2.35
N ARG A 135 -21.19 -0.77 -2.49
CA ARG A 135 -21.44 -1.82 -1.49
C ARG A 135 -20.49 -1.72 -0.32
N LEU A 136 -19.20 -1.49 -0.51
CA LEU A 136 -18.22 -1.35 0.57
C LEU A 136 -18.69 -0.34 1.62
N ALA A 137 -19.12 0.86 1.20
CA ALA A 137 -19.64 1.90 2.09
C ALA A 137 -20.88 1.44 2.91
N LYS A 138 -21.65 0.48 2.40
CA LYS A 138 -22.81 -0.11 3.09
C LYS A 138 -22.47 -1.39 3.87
N SER A 139 -21.47 -2.13 3.43
CA SER A 139 -21.03 -3.43 3.96
C SER A 139 -20.05 -3.28 5.11
N CYS A 140 -19.33 -2.16 5.18
CA CYS A 140 -18.26 -1.92 6.13
C CYS A 140 -18.66 -2.06 7.60
N GLY A 141 -19.95 -2.04 7.95
CA GLY A 141 -20.38 -1.99 9.35
C GLY A 141 -19.73 -0.78 10.02
N ASP A 142 -18.92 -1.03 11.06
CA ASP A 142 -18.19 0.01 11.80
C ASP A 142 -16.85 0.44 11.16
N LEU A 143 -16.50 -0.11 9.99
CA LEU A 143 -15.28 0.26 9.26
C LEU A 143 -15.47 1.56 8.47
N ALA A 144 -14.43 2.38 8.46
CA ALA A 144 -14.32 3.57 7.64
C ALA A 144 -13.06 3.50 6.77
N VAL A 145 -13.08 4.20 5.64
CA VAL A 145 -11.86 4.41 4.83
C VAL A 145 -10.93 5.35 5.59
N ARG A 146 -9.73 4.87 5.91
CA ARG A 146 -8.69 5.62 6.63
C ARG A 146 -7.60 6.17 5.73
N SER A 147 -7.48 5.64 4.53
CA SER A 147 -6.55 6.12 3.52
C SER A 147 -7.10 5.77 2.14
N LEU A 148 -6.95 6.68 1.20
CA LEU A 148 -7.27 6.49 -0.22
C LEU A 148 -6.11 7.03 -1.03
N VAL A 149 -5.28 6.15 -1.59
CA VAL A 149 -4.03 6.55 -2.26
C VAL A 149 -3.96 5.92 -3.63
N GLU A 150 -3.82 6.74 -4.66
CA GLU A 150 -3.55 6.31 -6.01
C GLU A 150 -2.07 6.48 -6.36
N LYS A 151 -1.52 5.49 -7.08
CA LYS A 151 -0.18 5.53 -7.64
C LYS A 151 -0.12 4.85 -9.00
N ARG A 152 0.80 5.30 -9.84
CA ARG A 152 1.22 4.58 -11.05
C ARG A 152 2.51 3.84 -10.73
N ARG A 153 2.51 2.51 -10.87
CA ARG A 153 3.60 1.63 -10.47
C ARG A 153 4.23 0.97 -11.69
N VAL A 154 5.55 1.03 -11.79
CA VAL A 154 6.35 0.18 -12.68
C VAL A 154 7.15 -0.79 -11.83
N ILE A 155 7.02 -2.09 -12.10
CA ILE A 155 7.66 -3.16 -11.33
C ILE A 155 8.82 -3.72 -12.13
N LEU A 156 10.01 -3.61 -11.55
CA LEU A 156 11.20 -4.28 -12.03
C LEU A 156 11.50 -5.47 -11.11
N LYS A 157 11.99 -6.57 -11.67
CA LYS A 157 12.42 -7.74 -10.91
C LYS A 157 13.84 -8.10 -11.24
N GLY A 158 14.47 -8.80 -10.31
CA GLY A 158 15.75 -9.44 -10.54
C GLY A 158 16.04 -10.48 -9.47
N GLU A 159 17.25 -11.02 -9.55
CA GLU A 159 17.76 -12.00 -8.60
C GLU A 159 19.14 -11.57 -8.13
N LEU A 160 19.41 -11.75 -6.85
CA LEU A 160 20.71 -11.50 -6.25
C LEU A 160 21.02 -12.63 -5.27
N SER A 161 22.13 -13.32 -5.50
CA SER A 161 22.60 -14.41 -4.63
C SER A 161 21.54 -15.51 -4.38
N GLY A 162 20.76 -15.88 -5.40
CA GLY A 162 19.71 -16.91 -5.28
C GLY A 162 18.39 -16.41 -4.68
N SER A 163 18.26 -15.11 -4.38
CA SER A 163 17.04 -14.50 -3.84
C SER A 163 16.43 -13.52 -4.84
N SER A 164 15.14 -13.66 -5.12
CA SER A 164 14.40 -12.70 -5.93
C SER A 164 14.15 -11.41 -5.17
N TRP A 165 14.15 -10.29 -5.90
CA TRP A 165 13.77 -8.99 -5.38
C TRP A 165 12.85 -8.26 -6.37
N GLU A 166 12.04 -7.34 -5.84
CA GLU A 166 11.22 -6.43 -6.63
C GLU A 166 11.62 -4.98 -6.34
N ALA A 167 11.60 -4.16 -7.38
CA ALA A 167 11.84 -2.72 -7.31
C ALA A 167 10.65 -2.00 -7.98
N CYS A 168 9.83 -1.35 -7.16
CA CYS A 168 8.60 -0.70 -7.54
C CYS A 168 8.84 0.82 -7.67
N LEU A 169 8.85 1.32 -8.91
CA LEU A 169 8.86 2.76 -9.20
C LEU A 169 7.43 3.28 -9.09
N ASP A 170 7.14 3.97 -8.01
CA ASP A 170 5.82 4.51 -7.70
C ASP A 170 5.76 6.01 -7.99
N LEU A 171 4.81 6.42 -8.82
CA LEU A 171 4.49 7.81 -9.06
C LEU A 171 3.17 8.16 -8.38
N PHE A 172 3.25 9.01 -7.35
CA PHE A 172 2.10 9.63 -6.71
C PHE A 172 1.85 11.03 -7.30
N PRO A 173 0.60 11.53 -7.26
CA PRO A 173 0.33 12.92 -7.62
C PRO A 173 0.96 13.90 -6.60
N PRO A 174 1.08 15.19 -6.95
CA PRO A 174 1.51 16.21 -6.00
C PRO A 174 0.65 16.20 -4.71
N PRO A 175 1.24 16.44 -3.53
CA PRO A 175 2.62 16.89 -3.29
C PRO A 175 3.64 15.76 -3.09
N VAL A 176 3.26 14.49 -3.18
CA VAL A 176 4.13 13.36 -2.77
C VAL A 176 5.20 13.06 -3.81
N GLY A 177 4.84 12.98 -5.09
CA GLY A 177 5.78 12.71 -6.17
C GLY A 177 6.34 11.27 -6.19
N PRO A 178 7.50 11.04 -6.83
CA PRO A 178 7.99 9.68 -7.10
C PRO A 178 8.76 9.04 -5.94
N TYR A 179 8.56 7.74 -5.77
CA TYR A 179 9.28 6.86 -4.84
C TYR A 179 9.79 5.61 -5.55
N LEU A 180 10.84 5.02 -4.99
CA LEU A 180 11.30 3.68 -5.31
C LEU A 180 11.12 2.81 -4.06
N GLU A 181 10.39 1.72 -4.19
CA GLU A 181 10.20 0.73 -3.13
C GLU A 181 10.95 -0.56 -3.49
N PHE A 182 11.72 -1.09 -2.55
CA PHE A 182 12.36 -2.39 -2.67
C PHE A 182 11.63 -3.40 -1.81
N GLU A 183 11.34 -4.57 -2.37
CA GLU A 183 10.66 -5.67 -1.67
C GLU A 183 11.51 -6.94 -1.81
N THR A 184 11.71 -7.63 -0.68
CA THR A 184 12.38 -8.94 -0.62
C THR A 184 11.72 -9.85 0.41
N THR A 185 12.10 -11.12 0.46
CA THR A 185 11.52 -12.11 1.39
C THR A 185 12.24 -12.18 2.74
N SER A 186 13.37 -11.46 2.90
CA SER A 186 14.14 -11.48 4.15
C SER A 186 14.92 -10.17 4.38
N PRO A 187 15.17 -9.78 5.64
CA PRO A 187 15.98 -8.59 5.93
C PRO A 187 17.39 -8.66 5.34
N HIS A 188 18.01 -9.85 5.34
CA HIS A 188 19.35 -10.04 4.79
C HIS A 188 19.39 -9.83 3.27
N SER A 189 18.36 -10.32 2.56
CA SER A 189 18.23 -10.08 1.12
C SER A 189 18.04 -8.60 0.80
N LEU A 190 17.29 -7.87 1.64
CA LEU A 190 17.07 -6.44 1.50
C LEU A 190 18.37 -5.64 1.71
N GLU A 191 19.11 -5.94 2.79
CA GLU A 191 20.40 -5.32 3.10
C GLU A 191 21.39 -5.52 1.95
N LEU A 192 21.56 -6.76 1.49
CA LEU A 192 22.45 -7.08 0.37
C LEU A 192 22.06 -6.34 -0.92
N LEU A 193 20.77 -6.19 -1.19
CA LEU A 193 20.28 -5.46 -2.36
C LEU A 193 20.67 -3.97 -2.27
N LEU A 194 20.41 -3.33 -1.13
CA LEU A 194 20.71 -1.92 -0.91
C LEU A 194 22.22 -1.63 -0.99
N GLU A 195 23.05 -2.50 -0.41
CA GLU A 195 24.52 -2.42 -0.54
C GLU A 195 24.97 -2.47 -2.00
N ARG A 196 24.36 -3.34 -2.81
CA ARG A 196 24.73 -3.52 -4.23
C ARG A 196 24.27 -2.37 -5.11
N ILE A 197 23.14 -1.77 -4.78
CA ILE A 197 22.63 -0.57 -5.46
C ILE A 197 23.40 0.68 -5.00
N GLY A 198 23.92 0.68 -3.78
CA GLY A 198 24.64 1.82 -3.20
C GLY A 198 23.70 2.91 -2.71
N VAL A 199 22.53 2.53 -2.14
CA VAL A 199 21.56 3.49 -1.63
C VAL A 199 22.09 4.12 -0.32
N PRO A 200 22.14 5.46 -0.21
CA PRO A 200 22.51 6.11 1.04
C PRO A 200 21.49 5.85 2.17
N GLU A 201 21.96 5.56 3.38
CA GLU A 201 21.06 5.29 4.53
C GLU A 201 20.14 6.47 4.86
N ASN A 202 20.60 7.71 4.66
CA ASN A 202 19.86 8.92 5.01
C ASN A 202 18.65 9.20 4.10
N VAL A 203 18.44 8.42 3.05
CA VAL A 203 17.26 8.52 2.17
C VAL A 203 16.28 7.37 2.35
N LEU A 204 16.55 6.42 3.25
CA LEU A 204 15.66 5.31 3.53
C LEU A 204 14.44 5.78 4.32
N ASP A 205 13.25 5.34 3.93
CA ASP A 205 11.98 5.73 4.53
C ASP A 205 11.15 4.51 4.93
N ALA A 206 11.22 4.16 6.22
CA ALA A 206 10.52 3.03 6.80
C ALA A 206 9.02 3.31 7.05
N ARG A 207 8.50 4.49 6.73
CA ARG A 207 7.08 4.81 6.92
C ARG A 207 6.21 4.12 5.87
N THR A 208 4.98 3.79 6.22
CA THR A 208 3.96 3.35 5.25
C THR A 208 3.62 4.50 4.29
N TYR A 209 3.14 4.19 3.08
CA TYR A 209 2.67 5.23 2.17
C TYR A 209 1.53 6.08 2.76
N GLY A 210 0.65 5.50 3.59
CA GLY A 210 -0.39 6.26 4.28
C GLY A 210 0.17 7.33 5.24
N GLN A 211 1.29 7.05 5.92
CA GLN A 211 1.99 8.03 6.75
C GLN A 211 2.68 9.10 5.88
N ILE A 212 3.41 8.69 4.84
CA ILE A 212 4.09 9.59 3.91
C ILE A 212 3.09 10.57 3.28
N VAL A 213 1.97 10.06 2.76
CA VAL A 213 0.91 10.87 2.17
C VAL A 213 0.34 11.85 3.20
N GLY A 214 0.04 11.38 4.40
CA GLY A 214 -0.47 12.22 5.49
C GLY A 214 0.42 13.42 5.77
N GLU A 215 1.70 13.16 6.05
CA GLU A 215 2.67 14.20 6.41
C GLU A 215 2.97 15.17 5.25
N ARG A 216 3.13 14.65 4.03
CA ARG A 216 3.42 15.50 2.85
C ARG A 216 2.23 16.38 2.48
N THR A 217 1.01 15.85 2.61
CA THR A 217 -0.21 16.63 2.35
C THR A 217 -0.42 17.70 3.40
N GLU A 218 -0.19 17.37 4.68
CA GLU A 218 -0.25 18.33 5.77
C GLU A 218 0.79 19.44 5.60
N ALA A 219 2.03 19.10 5.27
CA ALA A 219 3.08 20.09 5.02
C ALA A 219 2.74 21.03 3.84
N ALA A 220 2.07 20.53 2.81
CA ALA A 220 1.72 21.32 1.62
C ALA A 220 0.44 22.16 1.80
N THR A 221 -0.53 21.70 2.60
CA THR A 221 -1.88 22.28 2.67
C THR A 221 -2.29 22.80 4.04
N GLY A 222 -1.51 22.48 5.08
CA GLY A 222 -1.86 22.75 6.49
C GLY A 222 -2.99 21.87 7.03
N LYS A 223 -3.40 20.83 6.30
CA LYS A 223 -4.49 19.92 6.69
C LYS A 223 -4.04 18.47 6.61
N SER A 224 -4.25 17.73 7.70
CA SER A 224 -4.01 16.29 7.70
C SER A 224 -5.00 15.59 6.77
N SER A 225 -4.49 14.88 5.77
CA SER A 225 -5.28 14.08 4.84
C SER A 225 -4.47 12.90 4.34
N ARG A 226 -5.09 11.72 4.33
CA ARG A 226 -4.53 10.49 3.74
C ARG A 226 -5.25 10.12 2.44
N VAL A 227 -5.82 11.13 1.79
CA VAL A 227 -6.46 11.04 0.49
C VAL A 227 -5.57 11.71 -0.54
N LEU A 228 -5.10 10.93 -1.51
CA LEU A 228 -4.22 11.40 -2.57
C LEU A 228 -4.51 10.63 -3.86
N VAL A 229 -5.13 11.29 -4.83
CA VAL A 229 -5.49 10.70 -6.12
C VAL A 229 -5.18 11.68 -7.27
N PHE A 230 -4.97 11.17 -8.48
CA PHE A 230 -4.77 12.01 -9.65
C PHE A 230 -6.08 12.73 -10.00
N GLU A 231 -5.97 13.94 -10.56
CA GLU A 231 -7.15 14.76 -10.93
C GLU A 231 -8.12 13.99 -11.84
N THR A 232 -7.60 13.23 -12.81
CA THR A 232 -8.40 12.39 -13.72
C THR A 232 -9.25 11.35 -12.99
N THR A 233 -8.77 10.89 -11.83
CA THR A 233 -9.43 9.86 -11.03
C THR A 233 -10.36 10.52 -10.01
N ALA A 234 -10.00 11.68 -9.46
CA ALA A 234 -10.84 12.45 -8.54
C ALA A 234 -12.24 12.72 -9.10
N ASP A 235 -12.36 12.98 -10.40
CA ASP A 235 -13.65 13.16 -11.08
C ASP A 235 -14.49 11.86 -11.12
N GLU A 236 -13.84 10.70 -11.32
CA GLU A 236 -14.48 9.38 -11.33
C GLU A 236 -14.99 8.99 -9.92
N ILE A 237 -14.25 9.37 -8.88
CA ILE A 237 -14.54 8.99 -7.49
C ILE A 237 -15.02 10.17 -6.63
N GLY A 238 -15.53 11.24 -7.25
CA GLY A 238 -15.89 12.52 -6.61
C GLY A 238 -16.80 12.39 -5.39
N TRP A 239 -17.59 11.32 -5.29
CA TRP A 239 -18.44 11.04 -4.13
C TRP A 239 -17.66 10.45 -2.93
N LEU A 240 -16.59 9.69 -3.16
CA LEU A 240 -15.70 9.21 -2.10
C LEU A 240 -14.88 10.39 -1.57
N THR A 241 -14.29 11.17 -2.47
CA THR A 241 -13.54 12.36 -2.05
C THR A 241 -14.44 13.40 -1.40
N SER A 242 -15.75 13.46 -1.67
CA SER A 242 -16.67 14.35 -0.93
C SER A 242 -17.06 13.83 0.47
N GLN A 243 -17.12 12.51 0.68
CA GLN A 243 -17.33 11.91 2.01
C GLN A 243 -16.08 11.99 2.89
N TYR A 244 -14.89 11.99 2.30
CA TYR A 244 -13.60 11.99 3.04
C TYR A 244 -12.80 13.30 2.92
N GLY A 245 -13.17 14.19 2.00
CA GLY A 245 -12.46 15.44 1.67
C GLY A 245 -13.07 16.72 2.24
N ALA A 246 -14.04 16.59 3.16
CA ALA A 246 -14.48 17.67 4.02
C ALA A 246 -14.71 17.19 5.47
N SER A 247 -13.94 16.20 5.93
CA SER A 247 -14.00 15.82 7.34
C SER A 247 -13.22 16.85 8.16
N THR A 248 -13.93 17.90 8.58
CA THR A 248 -13.67 18.62 9.83
C THR A 248 -13.83 17.67 11.01
N THR A 249 -12.94 16.70 11.15
CA THR A 249 -12.69 16.09 12.46
C THR A 249 -11.33 16.60 12.93
N PRO A 250 -11.28 17.32 14.06
CA PRO A 250 -10.05 17.83 14.62
C PRO A 250 -9.12 16.67 14.99
N ASN A 251 -7.82 16.96 14.96
CA ASN A 251 -6.73 16.25 15.59
C ASN A 251 -7.17 15.34 16.74
N VAL A 252 -6.75 14.09 16.65
CA VAL A 252 -6.33 13.41 17.87
C VAL A 252 -4.81 13.36 17.77
N ASP A 253 -4.16 14.18 18.59
CA ASP A 253 -2.73 14.04 18.87
C ASP A 253 -2.46 12.58 19.26
N VAL A 254 -1.58 11.92 18.49
CA VAL A 254 -0.79 10.76 18.93
C VAL A 254 0.59 10.89 18.32
#